data_AF-A0A4Z0EIK4-F1
#
_entry.id   AF-A0A4Z0EIK4-F1
#
_cell.length_a   1.000
_cell.length_b   1.000
_cell.length_c   1.000
_cell.angle_alpha   90.00
_cell.angle_beta   90.00
_cell.angle_gamma   90.00
#
_symmetry.space_group_name_H-M   'P 1'
#
loop_
_entity.id
_entity.type
_entity.pdbx_description
1 polymer ?
#
loop_
_entity_poly.entity_id
_entity_poly.type
_entity_poly.pdbx_seq_one_letter_code
_entity_poly.pdbx_strand_id
1 'polypeptide(L)'
;MRRKYPHVGVSTLCGLFGKTRNAFYDHQRRPTAQALLDGLVLALVAAIRQDLPHLGTRKLYFLLLPQLGEHAPRVGRDYLFALLASHGLLLRRRKRRVVTTHTCLPLFWRPNLIEHLVVSRAEQVWVSDITMCACSAAGAT
;
A
#
# COMPACT_ATOMS: atom_id res chain seq x y z
N MET A 1 35.88 13.60 9.55
CA MET A 1 37.32 13.24 9.59
C MET A 1 37.99 13.45 8.25
N ARG A 2 37.75 12.61 7.22
CA ARG A 2 38.38 12.73 5.87
C ARG A 2 38.29 14.14 5.25
N ARG A 3 37.12 14.78 5.35
CA ARG A 3 36.87 16.14 4.82
C ARG A 3 37.63 17.25 5.56
N LYS A 4 38.05 17.02 6.82
CA LYS A 4 38.83 17.95 7.64
C LYS A 4 40.35 17.72 7.55
N TYR A 5 40.78 16.49 7.23
CA TYR A 5 42.20 16.11 7.14
C TYR A 5 42.47 15.36 5.83
N PRO A 6 42.56 16.07 4.69
CA PRO A 6 42.74 15.44 3.37
C PRO A 6 44.15 14.84 3.15
N HIS A 7 45.16 15.37 3.86
CA HIS A 7 46.55 14.93 3.78
C HIS A 7 46.82 13.59 4.51
N VAL A 8 45.89 13.14 5.37
CA VAL A 8 46.03 11.89 6.12
C VAL A 8 45.43 10.72 5.32
N GLY A 9 46.18 9.62 5.23
CA GLY A 9 45.73 8.39 4.56
C GLY A 9 44.46 7.80 5.18
N VAL A 10 43.57 7.25 4.34
CA VAL A 10 42.32 6.59 4.81
C VAL A 10 42.65 5.48 5.79
N SER A 11 43.72 4.73 5.54
CA SER A 11 44.19 3.64 6.42
C SER A 11 44.44 4.12 7.84
N THR A 12 45.17 5.22 8.02
CA THR A 12 45.47 5.81 9.32
C THR A 12 44.20 6.27 10.02
N LEU A 13 43.31 6.95 9.29
CA LEU A 13 42.03 7.40 9.85
C LEU A 13 41.14 6.23 10.26
N CYS A 14 41.07 5.16 9.46
CA CYS A 14 40.30 3.96 9.80
C CYS A 14 40.92 3.20 10.99
N GLY A 15 42.24 3.18 11.09
CA GLY A 15 42.98 2.58 12.21
C GLY A 15 42.62 3.20 13.56
N LEU A 16 42.43 4.52 13.62
CA LEU A 16 41.99 5.23 14.85
C LEU A 16 40.63 4.73 15.38
N PHE A 17 39.79 4.16 14.52
CA PHE A 17 38.45 3.65 14.87
C PHE A 17 38.37 2.11 14.86
N GLY A 18 39.51 1.42 14.73
CA GLY A 18 39.54 -0.04 14.62
C GLY A 18 38.79 -0.58 13.39
N LYS A 19 38.73 0.19 12.30
CA LYS A 19 38.08 -0.20 11.04
C LYS A 19 39.12 -0.42 9.94
N THR A 20 38.79 -1.29 9.00
CA THR A 20 39.62 -1.51 7.81
C THR A 20 39.33 -0.46 6.75
N ARG A 21 40.32 -0.21 5.88
CA ARG A 21 40.17 0.67 4.71
C ARG A 21 39.02 0.19 3.80
N ASN A 22 38.91 -1.11 3.55
CA ASN A 22 37.82 -1.68 2.75
C ASN A 22 36.45 -1.39 3.35
N ALA A 23 36.28 -1.56 4.66
CA ALA A 23 35.01 -1.26 5.32
C ALA A 23 34.57 0.21 5.13
N PHE A 24 35.53 1.14 5.07
CA PHE A 24 35.23 2.55 4.80
C PHE A 24 34.74 2.78 3.37
N TYR A 25 35.39 2.20 2.36
CA TYR A 25 34.95 2.34 0.97
C TYR A 25 33.65 1.57 0.72
N ASP A 26 33.48 0.38 1.29
CA ASP A 26 32.22 -0.37 1.21
C ASP A 26 31.08 0.43 1.82
N HIS A 27 31.29 1.06 2.98
CA HIS A 27 30.28 1.92 3.59
C HIS A 27 29.89 3.09 2.67
N GLN A 28 30.84 3.71 1.97
CA GLN A 28 30.53 4.76 1.00
C GLN A 28 29.80 4.24 -0.25
N ARG A 29 30.10 3.02 -0.71
CA ARG A 29 29.52 2.46 -1.94
C ARG A 29 28.11 1.91 -1.72
N ARG A 30 27.82 1.41 -0.51
CA ARG A 30 26.50 0.85 -0.13
C ARG A 30 25.31 1.77 -0.45
N PRO A 31 25.26 3.05 -0.02
CA PRO A 31 24.10 3.90 -0.30
C PRO A 31 23.90 4.13 -1.80
N THR A 32 24.97 4.32 -2.57
CA THR A 32 24.89 4.48 -4.02
C THR A 32 24.35 3.22 -4.71
N ALA A 33 24.87 2.04 -4.32
CA ALA A 33 24.40 0.77 -4.84
C ALA A 33 22.94 0.48 -4.45
N GLN A 34 22.51 0.92 -3.26
CA GLN A 34 21.14 0.81 -2.79
C GLN A 34 20.21 1.72 -3.59
N ALA A 35 20.59 2.98 -3.80
CA ALA A 35 19.80 3.95 -4.57
C ALA A 35 19.59 3.51 -6.03
N LEU A 36 20.61 2.90 -6.65
CA LEU A 36 20.48 2.31 -7.99
C LEU A 36 19.45 1.17 -8.03
N LEU A 37 19.48 0.29 -7.02
CA LEU A 37 18.55 -0.82 -6.90
C LEU A 37 17.12 -0.30 -6.64
N ASP A 38 16.97 0.63 -5.70
CA ASP A 38 15.71 1.29 -5.38
C ASP A 38 15.10 1.92 -6.66
N GLY A 39 15.91 2.64 -7.44
CA GLY A 39 15.48 3.25 -8.70
C GLY A 39 15.03 2.24 -9.75
N LEU A 40 15.77 1.14 -9.91
CA LEU A 40 15.40 0.04 -10.81
C LEU A 40 14.06 -0.59 -10.41
N VAL A 41 13.89 -0.89 -9.12
CA VAL A 41 12.66 -1.49 -8.59
C VAL A 41 11.48 -0.55 -8.81
N LEU A 42 11.64 0.75 -8.54
CA LEU A 42 10.58 1.74 -8.75
C LEU A 42 10.17 1.86 -10.22
N ALA A 43 11.13 1.80 -11.15
CA ALA A 43 10.84 1.82 -12.58
C ALA A 43 10.03 0.59 -13.02
N LEU A 44 10.43 -0.60 -12.58
CA LEU A 44 9.68 -1.84 -12.86
C LEU A 44 8.28 -1.83 -12.24
N VAL A 45 8.16 -1.37 -10.99
CA VAL A 45 6.87 -1.19 -10.32
C VAL A 45 5.97 -0.24 -11.11
N ALA A 46 6.52 0.88 -11.62
CA ALA A 46 5.78 1.85 -12.39
C ALA A 46 5.28 1.23 -13.71
N ALA A 47 6.11 0.48 -14.42
CA ALA A 47 5.72 -0.24 -15.63
C ALA A 47 4.57 -1.22 -15.37
N ILE A 48 4.68 -2.09 -14.35
CA ILE A 48 3.61 -3.05 -14.00
C ILE A 48 2.31 -2.33 -13.64
N ARG A 49 2.39 -1.16 -13.01
CA ARG A 49 1.21 -0.38 -12.60
C ARG A 49 0.56 0.41 -13.74
N GLN A 50 1.24 0.62 -14.87
CA GLN A 50 0.58 1.15 -16.06
C GLN A 50 -0.49 0.19 -16.55
N ASP A 51 -0.20 -1.11 -16.54
CA ASP A 51 -1.16 -2.15 -16.92
C ASP A 51 -2.13 -2.50 -15.78
N LEU A 52 -1.63 -2.57 -14.54
CA LEU A 52 -2.38 -3.03 -13.36
C LEU A 52 -2.33 -2.00 -12.21
N PRO A 53 -3.09 -0.89 -12.31
CA PRO A 53 -2.99 0.24 -11.37
C PRO A 53 -3.42 -0.08 -9.93
N HIS A 54 -4.22 -1.13 -9.74
CA HIS A 54 -4.76 -1.51 -8.43
C HIS A 54 -4.14 -2.79 -7.86
N LEU A 55 -3.01 -3.22 -8.40
CA LEU A 55 -2.36 -4.44 -7.93
C LEU A 55 -1.77 -4.25 -6.53
N GLY A 56 -2.16 -5.13 -5.61
CA GLY A 56 -1.58 -5.17 -4.28
C GLY A 56 -0.09 -5.55 -4.30
N THR A 57 0.67 -5.00 -3.36
CA THR A 57 2.14 -5.19 -3.26
C THR A 57 2.59 -6.64 -3.18
N ARG A 58 1.79 -7.53 -2.57
CA ARG A 58 2.11 -8.97 -2.51
C ARG A 58 2.05 -9.65 -3.88
N LYS A 59 1.05 -9.31 -4.71
CA LYS A 59 0.96 -9.82 -6.08
C LYS A 59 2.00 -9.15 -6.98
N LEU A 60 2.23 -7.86 -6.77
CA LEU A 60 3.27 -7.11 -7.45
C LEU A 60 4.64 -7.75 -7.24
N TYR A 61 4.97 -8.16 -6.02
CA TYR A 61 6.22 -8.86 -5.70
C TYR A 61 6.43 -10.11 -6.57
N PHE A 62 5.39 -10.94 -6.76
CA PHE A 62 5.50 -12.14 -7.60
C PHE A 62 5.73 -11.82 -9.08
N LEU A 63 5.14 -10.74 -9.61
CA LEU A 63 5.37 -10.30 -10.99
C LEU A 63 6.75 -9.63 -11.17
N LEU A 64 7.24 -8.97 -10.13
CA LEU A 64 8.52 -8.27 -10.12
C LEU A 64 9.70 -9.25 -10.04
N LEU A 65 9.55 -10.35 -9.30
CA LEU A 65 10.62 -11.33 -9.05
C LEU A 65 11.28 -11.90 -10.32
N PRO A 66 10.52 -12.36 -11.35
CA PRO A 66 11.14 -12.82 -12.60
C PRO A 66 11.82 -11.69 -13.39
N GLN A 67 11.35 -10.45 -13.29
CA GLN A 67 11.94 -9.30 -13.98
C GLN A 67 13.26 -8.83 -13.33
N LEU A 68 13.45 -9.11 -12.05
CA LEU A 68 14.66 -8.73 -11.30
C LEU A 68 15.87 -9.63 -11.57
N GLY A 69 15.68 -10.84 -12.11
CA GLY A 69 16.76 -11.78 -12.43
C GLY A 69 17.75 -11.95 -11.27
N GLU A 70 19.01 -11.59 -11.50
CA GLU A 70 20.10 -11.69 -10.52
C GLU A 70 19.93 -10.79 -9.28
N HIS A 71 19.11 -9.74 -9.36
CA HIS A 71 18.84 -8.85 -8.23
C HIS A 71 17.70 -9.35 -7.33
N ALA A 72 16.98 -10.41 -7.72
CA ALA A 72 15.86 -10.97 -6.97
C ALA A 72 16.20 -11.33 -5.50
N PRO A 73 17.38 -11.93 -5.17
CA PRO A 73 17.72 -12.25 -3.77
C PRO A 73 17.90 -11.01 -2.88
N ARG A 74 18.19 -9.85 -3.47
CA ARG A 74 18.39 -8.59 -2.73
C ARG A 74 17.07 -7.88 -2.43
N VAL A 75 16.01 -8.19 -3.18
CA VAL A 75 14.69 -7.57 -3.05
C VAL A 75 13.77 -8.55 -2.32
N GLY A 76 13.75 -8.46 -1.00
CA GLY A 76 12.78 -9.19 -0.18
C GLY A 76 11.39 -8.54 -0.18
N ARG A 77 10.38 -9.29 0.27
CA ARG A 77 9.01 -8.78 0.48
C ARG A 77 9.02 -7.52 1.33
N ASP A 78 9.63 -7.58 2.51
CA ASP A 78 9.57 -6.49 3.49
C ASP A 78 10.33 -5.25 3.02
N TYR A 79 11.43 -5.45 2.29
CA TYR A 79 12.15 -4.38 1.62
C TYR A 79 11.27 -3.69 0.56
N LEU A 80 10.56 -4.44 -0.29
CA LEU A 80 9.65 -3.86 -1.28
C LEU A 80 8.52 -3.08 -0.60
N PHE A 81 7.94 -3.60 0.49
CA PHE A 81 6.93 -2.89 1.26
C PHE A 81 7.47 -1.58 1.85
N ALA A 82 8.66 -1.60 2.45
CA ALA A 82 9.31 -0.41 3.01
C ALA A 82 9.62 0.63 1.93
N LEU A 83 10.16 0.20 0.80
CA LEU A 83 10.49 1.07 -0.34
C LEU A 83 9.23 1.74 -0.93
N LEU A 84 8.16 0.97 -1.12
CA LEU A 84 6.90 1.52 -1.63
C LEU A 84 6.20 2.39 -0.60
N ALA A 85 6.34 2.10 0.69
CA ALA A 85 5.84 2.95 1.76
C ALA A 85 6.57 4.31 1.79
N SER A 86 7.90 4.32 1.70
CA SER A 86 8.69 5.56 1.72
C SER A 86 8.39 6.47 0.53
N HIS A 87 7.97 5.88 -0.61
CA HIS A 87 7.57 6.61 -1.81
C HIS A 87 6.07 6.88 -1.91
N GLY A 88 5.27 6.54 -0.89
CA GLY A 88 3.82 6.77 -0.89
C GLY A 88 3.05 5.93 -1.93
N LEU A 89 3.66 4.86 -2.44
CA LEU A 89 3.12 4.00 -3.49
C LEU A 89 2.24 2.87 -2.95
N LEU A 90 1.99 2.79 -1.65
CA LEU A 90 1.08 1.77 -1.12
C LEU A 90 -0.38 2.07 -1.51
N LEU A 91 -1.09 1.02 -1.94
CA LEU A 91 -2.50 1.15 -2.32
C LEU A 91 -3.33 1.56 -1.10
N ARG A 92 -3.98 2.73 -1.17
CA ARG A 92 -4.88 3.19 -0.11
C ARG A 92 -6.20 2.42 -0.20
N ARG A 93 -6.55 1.67 0.85
CA ARG A 93 -7.90 1.10 0.98
C ARG A 93 -8.90 2.24 1.14
N ARG A 94 -9.66 2.55 0.09
CA ARG A 94 -10.85 3.41 0.21
C ARG A 94 -11.92 2.62 0.95
N LYS A 95 -12.29 3.07 2.15
CA LYS A 95 -13.52 2.58 2.81
C LYS A 95 -14.70 3.09 1.98
N ARG A 96 -15.31 2.21 1.19
CA ARG A 96 -16.59 2.51 0.53
C ARG A 96 -17.69 2.22 1.54
N ARG A 97 -18.54 3.21 1.85
CA ARG A 97 -19.84 2.91 2.46
C ARG A 97 -20.67 2.25 1.37
N VAL A 98 -21.14 1.03 1.61
CA VAL A 98 -22.12 0.40 0.73
C VAL A 98 -23.40 1.21 0.89
N VAL A 99 -23.75 1.96 -0.14
CA VAL A 99 -25.07 2.58 -0.23
C VAL A 99 -26.00 1.46 -0.66
N THR A 100 -26.77 0.93 0.29
CA THR A 100 -27.71 -0.18 0.06
C THR A 100 -28.91 0.25 -0.79
N THR A 101 -29.14 1.55 -0.93
CA THR A 101 -30.31 2.11 -1.61
C THR A 101 -29.88 3.12 -2.67
N HIS A 102 -29.99 2.76 -3.95
CA HIS A 102 -29.85 3.70 -5.06
C HIS A 102 -31.11 4.57 -5.16
N THR A 103 -31.23 5.60 -4.32
CA THR A 103 -32.29 6.60 -4.43
C THR A 103 -31.94 7.62 -5.54
N CYS A 104 -31.90 7.17 -6.80
CA CYS A 104 -31.61 8.03 -7.96
C CYS A 104 -32.87 8.49 -8.70
N LEU A 105 -34.05 7.99 -8.33
CA LEU A 105 -35.33 8.46 -8.85
C LEU A 105 -36.00 9.37 -7.82
N PRO A 106 -36.83 10.35 -8.24
CA PRO A 106 -37.80 10.98 -7.35
C PRO A 106 -38.74 9.88 -6.86
N LEU A 107 -38.42 9.33 -5.69
CA LEU A 107 -39.27 8.37 -5.02
C LEU A 107 -40.59 9.09 -4.72
N PHE A 108 -41.68 8.48 -5.13
CA PHE A 108 -43.01 8.91 -4.74
C PHE A 108 -43.12 8.70 -3.22
N TRP A 109 -42.84 9.75 -2.45
CA TRP A 109 -42.94 9.70 -1.00
C TRP A 109 -44.38 9.43 -0.64
N ARG A 110 -44.62 8.24 -0.08
CA ARG A 110 -45.93 7.93 0.51
C ARG A 110 -46.05 8.79 1.76
N PRO A 111 -47.16 9.52 1.94
CA PRO A 111 -47.37 10.32 3.15
C PRO A 111 -47.28 9.41 4.37
N ASN A 112 -46.66 9.90 5.44
CA ASN A 112 -46.51 9.16 6.68
C ASN A 112 -47.89 9.06 7.36
N LEU A 113 -48.55 7.92 7.19
CA LEU A 113 -49.89 7.66 7.73
C LEU A 113 -49.94 7.65 9.26
N ILE A 114 -48.79 7.61 9.93
CA ILE A 114 -48.68 7.54 11.40
C ILE A 114 -48.50 8.94 12.02
N GLU A 115 -48.28 9.99 11.22
CA GLU A 115 -47.89 11.33 11.71
C GLU A 115 -48.93 11.97 12.67
N HIS A 116 -50.23 11.68 12.49
CA HIS A 116 -51.31 12.18 13.35
C HIS A 116 -51.95 11.11 14.23
N LEU A 117 -51.37 9.91 14.30
CA LEU A 117 -51.92 8.80 15.08
C LEU A 117 -51.45 8.88 16.54
N VAL A 118 -52.39 8.99 17.49
CA VAL A 118 -52.08 8.93 18.92
C VAL A 118 -52.03 7.47 19.37
N VAL A 119 -50.82 6.96 19.59
CA VAL A 119 -50.58 5.60 20.07
C VAL A 119 -50.66 5.58 21.61
N SER A 120 -51.64 4.86 22.15
CA SER A 120 -51.96 4.79 23.59
C SER A 120 -51.64 3.43 24.22
N ARG A 121 -51.44 2.38 23.42
CA ARG A 121 -51.14 1.01 23.88
C ARG A 121 -50.18 0.31 22.91
N ALA A 122 -49.47 -0.70 23.40
CA ALA A 122 -48.67 -1.59 22.55
C ALA A 122 -49.54 -2.27 21.48
N GLU A 123 -48.92 -2.76 20.40
CA GLU A 123 -49.58 -3.45 19.26
C GLU A 123 -50.46 -2.60 18.35
N GLN A 124 -50.49 -1.27 18.52
CA GLN A 124 -51.32 -0.37 17.70
C GLN A 124 -50.65 0.05 16.38
N VAL A 125 -49.32 -0.02 16.29
CA VAL A 125 -48.55 0.29 15.08
C VAL A 125 -47.45 -0.75 14.92
N TRP A 126 -47.37 -1.31 13.72
CA TRP A 126 -46.37 -2.30 13.36
C TRP A 126 -45.49 -1.72 12.25
N VAL A 127 -44.19 -1.65 12.51
CA VAL A 127 -43.20 -1.21 11.53
C VAL A 127 -42.39 -2.43 11.12
N SER A 128 -42.46 -2.78 9.84
CA SER A 128 -41.63 -3.83 9.25
C SER A 128 -40.53 -3.18 8.40
N ASP A 129 -39.28 -3.39 8.79
CA ASP A 129 -38.13 -3.06 7.95
C ASP A 129 -37.79 -4.25 7.04
N ILE A 130 -37.43 -3.98 5.78
CA ILE A 130 -37.01 -5.01 4.83
C ILE A 130 -35.53 -4.79 4.53
N THR A 131 -34.70 -5.68 5.06
CA THR A 131 -33.27 -5.70 4.74
C THR A 131 -33.03 -6.58 3.51
N MET A 132 -32.62 -5.98 2.40
CA MET A 132 -32.13 -6.72 1.24
C MET A 132 -30.69 -7.19 1.49
N CYS A 133 -30.52 -8.49 1.73
CA CYS A 133 -29.21 -9.12 1.85
C CYS A 133 -28.65 -9.44 0.46
N ALA A 134 -27.45 -8.94 0.14
CA ALA A 134 -26.79 -9.29 -1.10
C ALA A 134 -26.28 -10.74 -1.04
N CYS A 135 -26.81 -11.62 -1.89
CA CYS A 135 -26.18 -12.91 -2.14
C CYS A 135 -24.90 -12.68 -2.93
N SER A 136 -23.74 -12.82 -2.29
CA SER A 136 -22.48 -12.98 -3.01
C SER A 136 -22.51 -14.33 -3.70
N ALA A 137 -22.71 -14.36 -5.02
CA ALA A 137 -22.43 -15.53 -5.81
C ALA A 137 -20.95 -15.87 -5.61
N ALA A 138 -20.66 -16.89 -4.82
CA ALA A 138 -19.34 -17.51 -4.81
C ALA A 138 -19.09 -17.98 -6.25
N GLY A 139 -18.06 -17.43 -6.87
CA GLY A 139 -17.73 -17.68 -8.27
C GLY A 139 -17.72 -19.17 -8.57
N ALA A 140 -18.57 -19.57 -9.50
CA ALA A 140 -18.33 -20.76 -10.30
C ALA A 140 -17.15 -20.44 -11.22
N THR A 141 -15.97 -20.95 -10.85
CA THR A 141 -14.83 -21.23 -11.72
C THR A 141 -14.12 -22.43 -11.14
#